data_AF-A0A1N6EEN4-F1
#
_entry.id   AF-A0A1N6EEN4-F1
#
_cell.length_a   1.000
_cell.length_b   1.000
_cell.length_c   1.000
_cell.angle_alpha   90.00
_cell.angle_beta   90.00
_cell.angle_gamma   90.00
#
_symmetry.space_group_name_H-M   'P 1'
#
loop_
_entity.id
_entity.type
_entity.pdbx_description
1 polymer ?
#
loop_
_entity_poly.entity_id
_entity_poly.type
_entity_poly.pdbx_seq_one_letter_code
_entity_poly.pdbx_strand_id
1 'polypeptide(L)'
;MRWMVLALALAGCNTVKEDLQGHSVRKAEALGYTFNVFADGPDFQVVRTNFGRPNSRTYPEAVALAVRQATGCEVSVGSLSGDYNLTRGKMRCP
;
A
#
# COMPACT_ATOMS: atom_id res chain seq x y z
N MET A 1 -3.96 -1.17 -46.80
CA MET A 1 -2.70 -0.76 -46.12
C MET A 1 -2.96 0.46 -45.23
N ARG A 2 -3.67 0.28 -44.12
CA ARG A 2 -4.01 1.25 -43.05
C ARG A 2 -4.99 0.48 -42.15
N TRP A 3 -4.96 0.68 -40.84
CA TRP A 3 -5.85 0.02 -39.85
C TRP A 3 -5.43 -1.35 -39.28
N MET A 4 -4.16 -1.53 -38.91
CA MET A 4 -3.74 -2.71 -38.11
C MET A 4 -2.66 -2.39 -37.07
N VAL A 5 -2.75 -1.24 -36.39
CA VAL A 5 -1.77 -0.83 -35.35
C VAL A 5 -2.43 -0.59 -33.97
N LEU A 6 -3.74 -0.82 -33.83
CA LEU A 6 -4.48 -0.50 -32.60
C LEU A 6 -4.72 -1.73 -31.70
N ALA A 7 -3.68 -2.52 -31.42
CA ALA A 7 -3.83 -3.74 -30.59
C ALA A 7 -2.71 -4.00 -29.57
N LEU A 8 -1.84 -3.01 -29.28
CA LEU A 8 -0.71 -3.18 -28.36
C LEU A 8 -0.81 -2.42 -27.03
N ALA A 9 -1.96 -1.78 -26.74
CA ALA A 9 -2.10 -0.95 -25.53
C ALA A 9 -2.66 -1.68 -24.28
N LEU A 10 -2.95 -2.98 -24.34
CA LEU A 10 -3.65 -3.70 -23.25
C LEU A 10 -2.84 -4.78 -22.53
N ALA A 11 -1.55 -4.94 -22.82
CA ALA A 11 -0.68 -5.90 -22.14
C ALA A 11 0.18 -5.29 -21.01
N GLY A 12 -0.22 -4.15 -20.45
CA GLY A 12 0.53 -3.44 -19.39
C GLY A 12 0.05 -3.67 -17.96
N CYS A 13 -1.09 -4.33 -17.74
CA CYS A 13 -1.66 -4.53 -16.40
C CYS A 13 -1.45 -5.97 -15.95
N ASN A 14 -0.26 -6.28 -15.41
CA ASN A 14 0.00 -7.35 -14.42
C ASN A 14 1.50 -7.63 -14.31
N THR A 15 2.31 -6.57 -14.17
CA THR A 15 3.64 -6.76 -13.59
C THR A 15 3.50 -6.58 -12.09
N VAL A 16 3.80 -7.66 -11.37
CA VAL A 16 4.00 -7.71 -9.93
C VAL A 16 4.93 -6.55 -9.55
N LYS A 17 4.38 -5.51 -8.93
CA LYS A 17 5.16 -4.37 -8.44
C LYS A 17 5.92 -4.78 -7.18
N GLU A 18 7.09 -5.37 -7.41
CA GLU A 18 8.22 -5.33 -6.48
C GLU A 18 8.92 -3.95 -6.50
N ASP A 19 8.28 -2.95 -7.09
CA ASP A 19 8.84 -1.63 -7.36
C ASP A 19 8.40 -0.63 -6.29
N LEU A 20 9.14 -0.58 -5.18
CA LEU A 20 9.08 0.56 -4.24
C LEU A 20 9.69 1.83 -4.87
N GLN A 21 10.29 1.75 -6.06
CA GLN A 21 10.77 2.91 -6.82
C GLN A 21 9.63 3.44 -7.74
N GLY A 22 9.33 4.74 -7.64
CA GLY A 22 8.37 5.41 -8.53
C GLY A 22 6.98 5.68 -7.95
N HIS A 23 6.65 5.16 -6.76
CA HIS A 23 5.43 5.52 -6.05
C HIS A 23 5.64 6.75 -5.15
N SER A 24 4.63 7.62 -5.06
CA SER A 24 4.65 8.74 -4.12
C SER A 24 4.62 8.20 -2.68
N VAL A 25 5.79 8.14 -2.05
CA VAL A 25 5.92 7.75 -0.65
C VAL A 25 5.28 8.80 0.23
N ARG A 26 4.36 8.38 1.11
CA ARG A 26 3.84 9.22 2.19
C ARG A 26 4.31 8.68 3.52
N LYS A 27 4.99 9.52 4.30
CA LYS A 27 5.33 9.20 5.68
C LYS A 27 4.11 9.42 6.57
N ALA A 28 3.81 8.45 7.42
CA ALA A 28 2.72 8.53 8.38
C ALA A 28 3.17 7.96 9.73
N GLU A 29 2.66 8.55 10.80
CA GLU A 29 2.93 8.13 12.17
C GLU A 29 1.62 7.79 12.87
N ALA A 30 1.56 6.58 13.43
CA ALA A 30 0.36 6.09 14.10
C ALA A 30 0.74 5.15 15.24
N LEU A 31 0.18 5.39 16.43
CA LEU A 31 0.32 4.53 17.61
C LEU A 31 1.79 4.16 17.94
N GLY A 32 2.73 5.09 17.74
CA GLY A 32 4.16 4.88 18.00
C GLY A 32 4.93 4.15 16.88
N TYR A 33 4.31 3.94 15.73
CA TYR A 33 4.95 3.39 14.53
C TYR A 33 5.17 4.48 13.49
N THR A 34 6.29 4.40 12.78
CA THR A 34 6.59 5.27 11.63
C THR A 34 6.57 4.43 10.37
N PHE A 35 5.77 4.85 9.40
CA PHE A 35 5.53 4.10 8.18
C PHE A 35 5.84 4.90 6.92
N ASN A 36 6.39 4.21 5.92
CA ASN A 36 6.33 4.64 4.53
C ASN A 36 5.12 3.94 3.88
N VAL A 37 4.15 4.72 3.42
CA VAL A 37 2.94 4.22 2.76
C VAL A 37 3.08 4.39 1.26
N PHE A 38 2.80 3.31 0.54
CA PHE A 38 2.77 3.19 -0.91
C PHE A 38 1.37 2.76 -1.32
N ALA A 39 0.74 3.50 -2.22
CA ALA A 39 -0.60 3.22 -2.72
C ALA A 39 -0.58 3.06 -4.24
N ASP A 40 -1.36 2.10 -4.74
CA ASP A 40 -1.59 1.85 -6.16
C ASP A 40 -3.03 1.39 -6.39
N GLY A 41 -3.89 2.31 -6.83
CA GLY A 41 -5.31 2.02 -7.00
C GLY A 41 -5.96 1.48 -5.71
N PRO A 42 -6.55 0.28 -5.71
CA PRO A 42 -7.17 -0.32 -4.52
C PRO A 42 -6.16 -1.02 -3.59
N ASP A 43 -4.89 -1.13 -3.98
CA ASP A 43 -3.87 -1.86 -3.23
C ASP A 43 -2.92 -0.89 -2.52
N PHE A 44 -2.38 -1.33 -1.39
CA PHE A 44 -1.36 -0.58 -0.66
C PHE A 44 -0.27 -1.48 -0.08
N GLN A 45 0.88 -0.87 0.18
CA GLN A 45 1.98 -1.45 0.94
C GLN A 45 2.43 -0.44 2.00
N VAL A 46 2.76 -0.94 3.18
CA VAL A 46 3.24 -0.15 4.31
C VAL A 46 4.55 -0.77 4.81
N VAL A 47 5.60 0.05 4.85
CA VAL A 47 6.92 -0.35 5.37
C VAL A 47 7.13 0.35 6.71
N ARG A 48 7.33 -0.42 7.80
CA ARG A 48 7.72 0.14 9.09
C ARG A 48 9.18 0.58 9.03
N THR A 49 9.45 1.80 9.48
CA THR A 49 10.79 2.41 9.41
C THR A 49 11.44 2.67 10.78
N ASN A 50 10.66 2.61 11.87
CA ASN A 50 11.20 2.76 13.22
C ASN A 50 11.51 1.42 13.91
N PHE A 51 12.43 1.49 14.87
CA PHE A 51 12.88 0.35 15.68
C PHE A 51 11.98 0.10 16.89
N GLY A 52 12.00 -1.12 17.40
CA GLY A 52 11.23 -1.54 18.58
C GLY A 52 10.50 -2.85 18.36
N ARG A 53 10.04 -3.46 19.46
CA ARG A 53 9.24 -4.70 19.39
C ARG A 53 7.79 -4.34 19.04
N PRO A 54 7.25 -4.81 17.90
CA PRO A 54 5.87 -4.56 17.54
C PRO A 54 4.91 -5.29 18.48
N ASN A 55 3.75 -4.67 18.72
CA ASN A 55 2.65 -5.24 19.49
C ASN A 55 1.56 -5.73 18.51
N SER A 56 1.29 -7.03 18.52
CA SER A 56 0.31 -7.67 17.63
C SER A 56 -1.11 -7.12 17.76
N ARG A 57 -1.47 -6.57 18.92
CA ARG A 57 -2.82 -6.02 19.17
C ARG A 57 -3.01 -4.65 18.53
N THR A 58 -1.98 -3.80 18.57
CA THR A 58 -2.07 -2.40 18.12
C THR A 58 -1.58 -2.21 16.69
N TYR A 59 -0.73 -3.11 16.21
CA TYR A 59 -0.09 -2.98 14.89
C TYR A 59 -1.11 -2.91 13.73
N PRO A 60 -2.16 -3.75 13.66
CA PRO A 60 -3.14 -3.66 12.57
C PRO A 60 -3.87 -2.32 12.52
N GLU A 61 -4.21 -1.78 13.69
CA GLU A 61 -4.86 -0.46 13.83
C GLU A 61 -3.90 0.66 13.41
N ALA A 62 -2.62 0.57 13.80
CA ALA A 62 -1.60 1.53 13.41
C ALA A 62 -1.44 1.58 11.88
N VAL A 63 -1.43 0.42 11.21
CA VAL A 63 -1.39 0.33 9.75
C VAL A 63 -2.63 0.98 9.13
N ALA A 64 -3.82 0.68 9.64
CA ALA A 64 -5.06 1.24 9.12
C ALA A 64 -5.11 2.78 9.23
N LEU A 65 -4.71 3.31 10.38
CA LEU A 65 -4.61 4.76 10.60
C LEU A 65 -3.57 5.42 9.67
N ALA A 66 -2.40 4.80 9.51
CA ALA A 66 -1.35 5.32 8.64
C ALA A 66 -1.79 5.36 7.17
N VAL A 67 -2.46 4.32 6.68
CA VAL A 67 -3.03 4.28 5.32
C VAL A 67 -4.07 5.40 5.17
N ARG A 68 -5.01 5.52 6.11
CA ARG A 68 -6.04 6.57 6.07
C ARG A 68 -5.44 7.98 6.08
N GLN A 69 -4.43 8.24 6.89
CA GLN A 69 -3.73 9.53 6.92
C GLN A 69 -3.02 9.82 5.60
N ALA A 70 -2.40 8.80 4.99
CA ALA A 70 -1.62 8.94 3.76
C ALA A 70 -2.48 9.07 2.49
N THR A 71 -3.63 8.40 2.44
CA THR A 71 -4.44 8.26 1.22
C THR A 71 -5.85 8.84 1.33
N GLY A 72 -6.35 9.05 2.54
CA GLY A 72 -7.76 9.38 2.80
C GLY A 72 -8.72 8.19 2.66
N CYS A 73 -8.22 6.99 2.38
CA CYS A 73 -9.01 5.79 2.12
C CYS A 73 -9.00 4.83 3.33
N GLU A 74 -10.04 4.01 3.47
CA GLU A 74 -10.18 3.03 4.55
C GLU A 74 -9.60 1.67 4.15
N VAL A 75 -8.96 0.97 5.08
CA VAL A 75 -8.47 -0.40 4.84
C VAL A 75 -9.64 -1.38 4.78
N SER A 76 -9.62 -2.27 3.78
CA SER A 76 -10.60 -3.34 3.64
C SER A 76 -10.43 -4.38 4.73
N VAL A 77 -11.52 -4.71 5.42
CA VAL A 77 -11.54 -5.69 6.52
C VAL A 77 -10.99 -7.04 6.04
N GLY A 78 -10.06 -7.62 6.81
CA GLY A 78 -9.46 -8.91 6.52
C GLY A 78 -8.46 -8.93 5.34
N SER A 79 -8.13 -7.78 4.76
CA SER A 79 -7.19 -7.71 3.62
C SER A 79 -5.71 -7.63 4.03
N LEU A 80 -5.42 -7.36 5.31
CA LEU A 80 -4.06 -7.20 5.81
C LEU A 80 -3.30 -8.52 5.75
N SER A 81 -2.08 -8.47 5.21
CA SER A 81 -1.16 -9.60 5.09
C SER A 81 0.30 -9.15 5.21
N GLY A 82 1.22 -10.10 5.41
CA GLY A 82 2.65 -9.85 5.56
C GLY A 82 3.11 -9.90 7.03
N ASP A 83 4.16 -9.15 7.33
CA ASP A 83 4.77 -9.08 8.65
C ASP A 83 4.82 -7.64 9.19
N TYR A 84 5.47 -7.46 10.33
CA TYR A 84 5.54 -6.16 11.02
C TYR A 84 6.47 -5.12 10.36
N ASN A 85 7.27 -5.52 9.38
CA ASN A 85 8.18 -4.66 8.64
C ASN A 85 7.61 -4.30 7.26
N LEU A 86 6.88 -5.24 6.64
CA LEU A 86 6.17 -5.05 5.38
C LEU A 86 4.76 -5.61 5.47
N THR A 87 3.77 -4.73 5.49
CA THR A 87 2.36 -5.09 5.47
C THR A 87 1.73 -4.65 4.17
N ARG A 88 0.85 -5.47 3.62
CA ARG A 88 0.12 -5.19 2.37
C ARG A 88 -1.37 -5.41 2.60
N GLY A 89 -2.18 -4.75 1.79
CA GLY A 89 -3.63 -4.95 1.85
C GLY A 89 -4.36 -4.18 0.77
N LYS A 90 -5.69 -4.14 0.93
CA LYS A 90 -6.60 -3.42 0.04
C LYS A 90 -7.25 -2.25 0.76
N MET A 91 -7.55 -1.18 0.05
CA MET A 91 -8.23 -0.01 0.57
C MET A 91 -9.42 0.39 -0.30
N ARG A 92 -10.37 1.09 0.31
CA ARG A 92 -11.57 1.64 -0.32
C ARG A 92 -11.62 3.14 -0.08
N CYS A 93 -11.61 3.89 -1.17
CA CYS A 93 -11.76 5.34 -1.15
C CYS A 93 -13.25 5.71 -1.26
N PRO A 94 -13.68 6.86 -0.67
CA PRO A 94 -15.04 7.39 -0.80
C PRO A 94 -15.40 7.74 -2.25
#